data_AF-A0A9D1IW23-F1
#
_entry.id   AF-A0A9D1IW23-F1
#
_cell.length_a   1.000
_cell.length_b   1.000
_cell.length_c   1.000
_cell.angle_alpha   90.00
_cell.angle_beta   90.00
_cell.angle_gamma   90.00
#
_symmetry.space_group_name_H-M   'P 1'
#
loop_
_entity.id
_entity.type
_entity.pdbx_description
1 polymer ?
#
loop_
_entity_poly.entity_id
_entity_poly.type
_entity_poly.pdbx_seq_one_letter_code
_entity_poly.pdbx_strand_id
1 'polypeptide(L)'
;MKVLYQVFESAVPREHKRYGIRALTATAQGWVCKVEIADITDNAAHAIWLAELCTCGELDPIHLQDIVDDTAGIFCSKNLNL
;
A
#
# COMPACT_ATOMS: atom_id res chain seq x y z
N MET A 1 18.23 -0.78 -6.33
CA MET A 1 17.32 0.19 -6.99
C MET A 1 16.45 0.77 -5.89
N LYS A 2 16.45 2.08 -5.64
CA LYS A 2 15.74 2.64 -4.47
C LYS A 2 14.24 2.72 -4.79
N VAL A 3 13.45 1.94 -4.06
CA VAL A 3 11.99 1.94 -4.13
C VAL A 3 11.44 2.58 -2.86
N LEU A 4 10.44 3.44 -2.99
CA LEU A 4 9.74 4.09 -1.88
C LEU A 4 8.25 3.80 -2.01
N TYR A 5 7.64 3.25 -0.97
CA TYR A 5 6.21 3.06 -0.92
C TYR A 5 5.58 4.24 -0.17
N GLN A 6 4.62 4.90 -0.80
CA GLN A 6 3.97 6.09 -0.27
C GLN A 6 2.46 5.88 -0.15
N VAL A 7 1.89 6.24 0.99
CA VAL A 7 0.45 6.26 1.22
C VAL A 7 -0.19 7.48 0.56
N PHE A 8 -1.38 7.30 -0.01
CA PHE A 8 -2.22 8.39 -0.50
C PHE A 8 -3.68 8.18 -0.11
N GLU A 9 -4.43 9.27 0.03
CA GLU A 9 -5.89 9.23 0.18
C GLU A 9 -6.53 9.06 -1.21
N SER A 10 -7.44 8.09 -1.33
CA SER A 10 -8.17 7.81 -2.57
C SER A 10 -9.02 9.02 -2.96
N ALA A 11 -8.93 9.41 -4.23
CA ALA A 11 -9.71 10.53 -4.77
C ALA A 11 -11.18 10.15 -5.05
N VAL A 12 -11.54 8.87 -4.90
CA VAL A 12 -12.90 8.39 -5.16
C VAL A 12 -13.83 8.87 -4.03
N PRO A 13 -14.89 9.63 -4.34
CA PRO A 13 -15.85 10.06 -3.33
C PRO A 13 -16.58 8.84 -2.75
N ARG A 14 -16.42 8.63 -1.44
CA ARG A 14 -17.03 7.55 -0.66
C ARG A 14 -17.50 8.11 0.69
N GLU A 15 -18.40 7.39 1.35
CA GLU A 15 -18.88 7.76 2.70
C GLU A 15 -17.75 7.78 3.73
N HIS A 16 -16.73 6.95 3.54
CA HIS A 16 -15.56 6.85 4.40
C HIS A 16 -14.28 7.02 3.57
N LYS A 17 -13.28 7.71 4.14
CA LYS A 17 -11.96 7.85 3.54
C LYS A 17 -11.35 6.48 3.29
N ARG A 18 -10.69 6.35 2.14
CA ARG A 18 -9.94 5.16 1.77
C ARG A 18 -8.51 5.55 1.44
N TYR A 19 -7.58 4.67 1.75
CA TYR A 19 -6.15 4.88 1.57
C TYR A 19 -5.60 3.83 0.62
N GLY A 20 -4.73 4.27 -0.27
CA GLY A 20 -3.97 3.44 -1.19
C GLY A 20 -2.47 3.60 -0.97
N ILE A 21 -1.69 2.78 -1.67
CA ILE A 21 -0.23 2.81 -1.64
C ILE A 21 0.28 2.84 -3.07
N ARG A 22 1.28 3.68 -3.32
CA ARG A 22 2.02 3.73 -4.58
C ARG A 22 3.48 3.38 -4.36
N ALA A 23 4.04 2.60 -5.29
CA ALA A 23 5.45 2.28 -5.34
C ALA A 23 6.16 3.25 -6.29
N LEU A 24 7.10 4.02 -5.76
CA LEU A 24 7.91 4.99 -6.49
C LEU A 24 9.32 4.45 -6.66
N THR A 25 9.87 4.54 -7.86
CA THR A 25 11.27 4.21 -8.13
C THR A 25 12.06 5.48 -8.41
N ALA A 26 13.26 5.57 -7.81
CA ALA A 26 14.20 6.65 -8.13
C ALA A 26 14.79 6.47 -9.53
N THR A 27 14.70 7.52 -10.35
CA THR A 27 15.32 7.66 -11.68
C THR A 27 16.21 8.91 -11.71
N ALA A 28 17.00 9.09 -12.77
CA ALA A 28 17.84 10.28 -12.93
C ALA A 28 17.01 11.59 -13.01
N GLN A 29 15.74 11.49 -13.38
CA GLN A 29 14.80 12.61 -13.53
C GLN A 29 13.91 12.80 -12.29
N GLY A 30 14.05 11.98 -11.26
CA GLY A 30 13.24 12.01 -10.04
C GLY A 30 12.50 10.71 -9.77
N TRP A 31 11.43 10.79 -8.97
CA TRP A 31 10.63 9.63 -8.59
C TRP A 31 9.55 9.35 -9.61
N VAL A 32 9.48 8.10 -10.09
CA VAL A 32 8.46 7.65 -11.04
C VAL A 32 7.58 6.62 -10.36
N CYS A 33 6.27 6.83 -10.41
CA CYS A 33 5.30 5.83 -9.96
C CYS A 33 5.32 4.63 -10.90
N LYS A 34 5.52 3.44 -10.34
CA LYS A 34 5.55 2.17 -11.08
C LYS A 34 4.27 1.39 -10.92
N VAL A 35 3.76 1.33 -9.70
CA VAL A 35 2.54 0.61 -9.33
C VAL A 35 1.77 1.49 -8.35
N GLU A 36 0.46 1.53 -8.49
CA GLU A 36 -0.44 2.20 -7.56
C GLU A 36 -1.64 1.30 -7.31
N ILE A 37 -1.97 1.08 -6.03
CA ILE A 37 -3.15 0.34 -5.61
C ILE A 37 -3.98 1.28 -4.73
N ALA A 38 -5.18 1.60 -5.19
CA ALA A 38 -6.14 2.42 -4.47
C ALA A 38 -7.03 1.57 -3.56
N ASP A 39 -7.74 2.24 -2.64
CA ASP A 39 -8.82 1.65 -1.83
C ASP A 39 -8.44 0.41 -0.99
N ILE A 40 -7.19 0.31 -0.54
CA ILE A 40 -6.67 -0.83 0.25
C ILE A 40 -7.35 -0.94 1.62
N THR A 41 -7.51 0.19 2.33
CA THR A 41 -8.00 0.23 3.71
C THR A 41 -8.65 1.56 4.02
N ASP A 42 -9.58 1.61 4.98
CA ASP A 42 -10.11 2.86 5.56
C ASP A 42 -9.27 3.36 6.77
N ASN A 43 -8.35 2.53 7.25
CA ASN A 43 -7.43 2.85 8.34
C ASN A 43 -6.08 3.39 7.80
N ALA A 44 -5.84 4.68 8.01
CA ALA A 44 -4.59 5.35 7.60
C ALA A 44 -3.34 4.75 8.25
N ALA A 45 -3.40 4.39 9.54
CA ALA A 45 -2.26 3.82 10.25
C ALA A 45 -1.87 2.45 9.69
N HIS A 46 -2.86 1.67 9.25
CA HIS A 46 -2.60 0.40 8.57
C HIS A 46 -1.91 0.61 7.22
N ALA A 47 -2.37 1.57 6.41
CA ALA A 47 -1.73 1.89 5.14
C ALA A 47 -0.27 2.37 5.33
N ILE A 48 0.00 3.18 6.37
CA ILE A 48 1.35 3.64 6.72
C ILE A 48 2.24 2.47 7.08
N TRP A 49 1.79 1.62 8.01
CA TRP A 49 2.55 0.43 8.42
C TRP A 49 2.87 -0.48 7.24
N LEU A 50 1.91 -0.69 6.33
CA LEU A 50 2.11 -1.52 5.14
C LEU A 50 3.13 -0.92 4.18
N ALA A 51 3.07 0.40 3.95
CA ALA A 51 4.04 1.10 3.11
C ALA A 51 5.46 1.08 3.71
N GLU A 52 5.58 1.24 5.03
CA GLU A 52 6.86 1.11 5.74
C GLU A 52 7.42 -0.30 5.65
N LEU A 53 6.57 -1.32 5.85
CA LEU A 53 6.96 -2.72 5.70
C LEU A 53 7.52 -3.01 4.30
N CYS A 54 6.82 -2.53 3.26
CA CYS A 54 7.26 -2.70 1.87
C CYS A 54 8.57 -1.96 1.57
N THR A 55 8.73 -0.76 2.14
CA THR A 55 9.94 0.07 1.96
C THR A 55 11.14 -0.57 2.66
N CYS A 56 10.98 -1.01 3.91
CA CYS A 56 12.04 -1.66 4.68
C CYS A 56 12.45 -3.03 4.12
N GLY A 57 11.50 -3.76 3.52
CA GLY A 57 11.77 -5.03 2.85
C GLY A 57 12.40 -4.89 1.46
N GLU A 58 12.60 -3.67 0.96
CA GLU A 58 13.07 -3.38 -0.41
C GLU A 58 12.31 -4.16 -1.49
N LEU A 59 11.01 -4.35 -1.30
CA LEU A 59 10.20 -5.23 -2.15
C LEU A 59 10.07 -4.63 -3.55
N ASP A 60 10.10 -5.49 -4.57
CA ASP A 60 9.85 -5.06 -5.94
C ASP A 60 8.39 -4.59 -6.08
N PRO A 61 8.14 -3.42 -6.70
CA PRO A 61 6.79 -2.89 -6.93
C PRO A 61 5.77 -3.89 -7.47
N ILE A 62 6.20 -4.90 -8.25
CA ILE A 62 5.30 -5.93 -8.80
C ILE A 62 4.61 -6.75 -7.71
N HIS A 63 5.23 -6.89 -6.53
CA HIS A 63 4.71 -7.66 -5.41
C HIS A 63 3.74 -6.89 -4.51
N LEU A 64 3.52 -5.59 -4.77
CA LEU A 64 2.65 -4.76 -3.93
C LEU A 64 1.23 -5.33 -3.82
N GLN A 65 0.70 -5.89 -4.91
CA GLN A 65 -0.62 -6.52 -4.92
C GLN A 65 -0.66 -7.77 -4.03
N ASP A 66 0.33 -8.66 -4.17
CA ASP A 66 0.41 -9.89 -3.37
C ASP A 66 0.44 -9.59 -1.87
N ILE A 67 1.19 -8.56 -1.46
CA ILE A 67 1.31 -8.13 -0.06
C ILE A 67 0.00 -7.55 0.46
N VAL A 68 -0.69 -6.76 -0.35
CA VAL A 68 -2.02 -6.22 -0.01
C VAL A 68 -3.01 -7.36 0.20
N ASP A 69 -3.01 -8.36 -0.69
CA ASP A 69 -3.91 -9.51 -0.61
C ASP A 69 -3.59 -10.41 0.60
N ASP A 70 -2.32 -10.66 0.87
CA ASP A 70 -1.86 -11.42 2.04
C ASP A 70 -2.27 -10.74 3.35
N THR A 71 -2.11 -9.41 3.42
CA THR A 71 -2.49 -8.65 4.62
C THR A 71 -4.00 -8.53 4.77
N ALA A 72 -4.76 -8.36 3.68
CA ALA A 72 -6.21 -8.41 3.70
C ALA A 72 -6.74 -9.77 4.20
N GLY A 73 -6.11 -10.87 3.78
CA GLY A 73 -6.41 -12.23 4.26
C GLY A 73 -6.18 -12.40 5.76
N ILE A 74 -5.14 -11.77 6.31
CA ILE A 74 -4.86 -11.77 7.75
C ILE A 74 -5.97 -11.03 8.54
N PHE A 75 -6.54 -9.95 8.01
CA PHE A 75 -7.63 -9.22 8.67
C PHE A 75 -9.00 -9.91 8.54
N CYS A 76 -9.27 -10.57 7.41
CA CYS A 76 -10.49 -11.39 7.27
C CYS A 76 -10.46 -12.57 8.25
N SER A 77 -9.30 -13.18 8.45
CA SER A 77 -9.11 -14.29 9.40
C SER A 77 -9.13 -13.85 10.87
N LYS A 78 -8.73 -12.60 11.17
CA LYS A 78 -8.77 -12.04 12.54
C LYS A 78 -10.16 -11.56 12.99
N ASN A 79 -11.10 -11.37 12.07
CA ASN A 79 -12.52 -11.09 12.40
C ASN A 79 -13.37 -12.36 12.54
N LEU A 80 -12.75 -13.55 12.48
CA LEU A 80 -13.40 -14.87 12.64
C LEU A 80 -13.00 -15.58 13.93
N ASN A 81 -12.72 -14.83 15.00
CA ASN A 81 -12.73 -15.38 16.35
C ASN A 81 -13.70 -14.58 17.23
N LEU A 82 -14.84 -15.23 17.46
CA LEU A 82 -15.67 -15.27 18.68
C LEU A 82 -15.35 -14.27 19.79
#